data_AF-A0A4R0HCF9-F1
#
_entry.id   AF-A0A4R0HCF9-F1
#
_cell.length_a   1.000
_cell.length_b   1.000
_cell.length_c   1.000
_cell.angle_alpha   90.00
_cell.angle_beta   90.00
_cell.angle_gamma   90.00
#
_symmetry.space_group_name_H-M   'P 1'
#
loop_
_entity.id
_entity.type
_entity.pdbx_description
1 polymer ?
#
loop_
_entity_poly.entity_id
_entity_poly.type
_entity_poly.pdbx_seq_one_letter_code
_entity_poly.pdbx_strand_id
1 'polypeptide(L)'
;MTTMRQEIDRWEADLGNLAATSASDSWFLEERRLAEAQHTLVAFRGHILPLLTAQPPYDAVVTEIEHLLDGLEDDRDELFRTVHSSASHQRIAETVAALRALGRVALGIQVSAADVH
;
A
#
# COMPACT_ATOMS: atom_id res chain seq x y z
N MET A 1 -18.54 10.46 4.73
CA MET A 1 -17.46 10.33 3.73
C MET A 1 -16.16 10.19 4.51
N THR A 2 -15.39 9.14 4.27
CA THR A 2 -14.02 9.02 4.81
C THR A 2 -13.08 9.91 3.99
N THR A 3 -12.10 10.51 4.65
CA THR A 3 -11.10 11.34 3.96
C THR A 3 -9.91 10.50 3.53
N MET A 4 -9.16 10.95 2.52
CA MET A 4 -7.92 10.30 2.07
C MET A 4 -6.94 10.05 3.24
N ARG A 5 -6.83 11.02 4.16
CA ARG A 5 -6.05 10.88 5.40
C ARG A 5 -6.51 9.71 6.26
N GLN A 6 -7.81 9.61 6.52
CA GLN A 6 -8.35 8.51 7.32
C GLN A 6 -8.09 7.14 6.69
N GLU A 7 -8.19 7.03 5.36
CA GLU A 7 -7.92 5.78 4.65
C GLU A 7 -6.44 5.38 4.70
N ILE A 8 -5.52 6.34 4.52
CA ILE A 8 -4.08 6.11 4.62
C ILE A 8 -3.68 5.75 6.07
N ASP A 9 -4.18 6.49 7.06
CA ASP A 9 -3.90 6.23 8.48
C ASP A 9 -4.42 4.85 8.90
N ARG A 10 -5.62 4.47 8.44
CA ARG A 10 -6.19 3.14 8.69
C ARG A 10 -5.31 2.04 8.08
N TRP A 11 -4.91 2.20 6.83
CA TRP A 11 -4.03 1.23 6.17
C TRP A 11 -2.65 1.11 6.86
N GLU A 12 -2.03 2.23 7.27
CA GLU A 12 -0.77 2.18 8.02
C GLU A 12 -0.94 1.45 9.37
N ALA A 13 -2.05 1.68 10.07
CA ALA A 13 -2.38 0.98 11.31
C ALA A 13 -2.61 -0.52 11.09
N ASP A 14 -3.32 -0.91 10.02
CA ASP A 14 -3.54 -2.31 9.67
C ASP A 14 -2.21 -3.04 9.40
N LEU A 15 -1.28 -2.40 8.68
CA LEU A 15 0.06 -2.96 8.48
C LEU A 15 0.86 -3.07 9.78
N GLY A 16 0.69 -2.11 10.70
CA GLY A 16 1.29 -2.18 12.04
C GLY A 16 0.75 -3.37 12.85
N ASN A 17 -0.57 -3.58 12.80
CA ASN A 17 -1.23 -4.71 13.44
C ASN A 17 -0.76 -6.05 12.85
N LEU A 18 -0.66 -6.16 11.52
CA LEU A 18 -0.11 -7.35 10.86
C LEU A 18 1.33 -7.65 11.29
N ALA A 19 2.17 -6.62 11.40
CA ALA A 19 3.53 -6.78 11.87
C ALA A 19 3.59 -7.28 13.32
N ALA A 20 2.68 -6.81 14.19
CA ALA A 20 2.57 -7.28 15.57
C ALA A 20 2.06 -8.73 15.65
N THR A 21 0.98 -9.06 14.94
CA THR A 21 0.38 -10.41 14.91
C THR A 21 1.34 -11.43 14.32
N SER A 22 2.00 -11.12 13.20
CA SER A 22 2.97 -12.04 12.59
C SER A 22 4.14 -12.34 13.52
N ALA A 23 4.55 -11.38 14.35
CA ALA A 23 5.58 -11.58 15.36
C ALA A 23 5.08 -12.41 16.56
N SER A 24 3.86 -12.17 17.06
CA SER A 24 3.29 -12.93 18.18
C SER A 24 3.02 -14.38 17.81
N ASP A 25 2.54 -14.60 16.59
CA ASP A 25 2.05 -15.90 16.13
C ASP A 25 3.13 -16.67 15.36
N SER A 26 4.36 -16.15 15.32
CA SER A 26 5.53 -16.78 14.69
C SER A 26 5.31 -17.14 13.22
N TRP A 27 4.67 -16.26 12.47
CA TRP A 27 4.40 -16.47 11.04
C TRP A 27 5.71 -16.61 10.26
N PHE A 28 5.65 -17.43 9.21
CA PHE A 28 6.70 -17.43 8.20
C PHE A 28 6.74 -16.09 7.47
N LEU A 29 7.92 -15.74 6.94
CA LEU A 29 8.09 -14.50 6.17
C LEU A 29 7.13 -14.43 4.98
N GLU A 30 6.89 -15.57 4.33
CA GLU A 30 5.97 -15.70 3.20
C GLU A 30 4.54 -15.32 3.59
N GLU A 31 4.01 -15.89 4.68
CA GLU A 31 2.66 -15.59 5.19
C GLU A 31 2.52 -14.10 5.50
N ARG A 32 3.53 -13.52 6.13
CA ARG A 32 3.55 -12.08 6.43
C ARG A 32 3.54 -11.24 5.14
N ARG A 33 4.37 -11.58 4.14
CA ARG A 33 4.44 -10.81 2.88
C ARG A 33 3.18 -10.95 2.04
N LEU A 34 2.57 -12.13 2.01
CA LEU A 34 1.26 -12.35 1.39
C LEU A 34 0.19 -11.47 2.04
N ALA A 35 0.12 -11.46 3.38
CA ALA A 35 -0.82 -10.62 4.09
C ALA A 35 -0.58 -9.12 3.86
N GLU A 36 0.67 -8.65 3.94
CA GLU A 36 1.02 -7.25 3.66
C GLU A 36 0.62 -6.84 2.23
N ALA A 37 0.91 -7.67 1.23
CA ALA A 37 0.55 -7.41 -0.16
C ALA A 37 -0.98 -7.37 -0.34
N GLN A 38 -1.70 -8.37 0.20
CA GLN A 38 -3.15 -8.46 0.05
C GLN A 38 -3.88 -7.29 0.73
N HIS A 39 -3.51 -6.95 1.96
CA HIS A 39 -4.09 -5.80 2.66
C HIS A 39 -3.81 -4.48 1.94
N THR A 40 -2.60 -4.32 1.40
CA THR A 40 -2.22 -3.12 0.64
C THR A 40 -3.02 -2.99 -0.65
N LEU A 41 -3.13 -4.08 -1.44
CA LEU A 41 -3.91 -4.07 -2.68
C LEU A 41 -5.38 -3.74 -2.42
N VAL A 42 -5.99 -4.34 -1.40
CA VAL A 42 -7.39 -4.07 -1.02
C VAL A 42 -7.57 -2.62 -0.58
N ALA A 43 -6.69 -2.11 0.30
CA ALA A 43 -6.77 -0.74 0.78
C ALA A 43 -6.63 0.27 -0.37
N PHE A 44 -5.62 0.11 -1.21
CA PHE A 44 -5.35 1.07 -2.27
C PHE A 44 -6.37 1.02 -3.39
N ARG A 45 -6.63 -0.14 -3.98
CA ARG A 45 -7.58 -0.26 -5.10
C ARG A 45 -9.02 -0.02 -4.67
N GLY A 46 -9.39 -0.45 -3.47
CA GLY A 46 -10.76 -0.33 -2.97
C GLY A 46 -11.11 1.05 -2.41
N HIS A 47 -10.13 1.78 -1.85
CA HIS A 47 -10.42 2.98 -1.05
C HIS A 47 -9.54 4.18 -1.39
N ILE A 48 -8.21 4.05 -1.46
CA ILE A 48 -7.31 5.21 -1.57
C ILE A 48 -7.24 5.75 -3.02
N LEU A 49 -7.07 4.89 -4.02
CA LEU A 49 -7.01 5.30 -5.42
C LEU A 49 -8.28 6.03 -5.87
N PRO A 50 -9.51 5.51 -5.60
CA PRO A 50 -10.73 6.23 -5.95
C PRO A 50 -10.80 7.66 -5.38
N LEU A 51 -10.28 7.88 -4.17
CA LEU A 51 -10.24 9.21 -3.55
C LEU A 51 -9.22 10.13 -4.22
N LEU A 52 -8.04 9.60 -4.59
CA LEU A 52 -7.01 10.33 -5.32
C LEU A 52 -7.48 10.73 -6.72
N THR A 53 -8.07 9.80 -7.48
CA THR A 53 -8.57 10.05 -8.84
C THR A 53 -9.72 11.07 -8.85
N ALA A 54 -10.54 11.11 -7.80
CA ALA A 54 -11.65 12.04 -7.70
C ALA A 54 -11.23 13.50 -7.45
N GLN A 55 -9.97 13.77 -7.11
CA GLN A 55 -9.49 15.10 -6.70
C GLN A 55 -8.17 15.45 -7.42
N PRO A 56 -8.13 16.39 -8.38
CA PRO A 56 -6.84 16.90 -8.84
C PRO A 56 -6.08 17.59 -7.68
N PRO A 57 -4.73 17.64 -7.68
CA PRO A 57 -3.81 17.37 -8.79
C PRO A 57 -3.00 16.07 -8.64
N TYR A 58 -3.64 14.94 -8.29
CA TYR A 58 -2.90 13.70 -7.98
C TYR A 58 -2.52 12.84 -9.19
N ASP A 59 -2.75 13.26 -10.44
CA ASP A 59 -2.59 12.41 -11.63
C ASP A 59 -1.24 11.67 -11.69
N ALA A 60 -0.13 12.37 -11.47
CA ALA A 60 1.20 11.75 -11.49
C ALA A 60 1.41 10.75 -10.33
N VAL A 61 0.86 11.06 -9.15
CA VAL A 61 0.92 10.17 -7.98
C VAL A 61 0.04 8.94 -8.19
N VAL A 62 -1.13 9.11 -8.80
CA VAL A 62 -2.05 8.02 -9.16
C VAL A 62 -1.37 7.05 -10.12
N THR A 63 -0.77 7.54 -11.21
CA THR A 63 -0.08 6.67 -12.19
C THR A 63 1.04 5.85 -11.55
N GLU A 64 1.84 6.46 -10.68
CA GLU A 64 2.92 5.74 -9.99
C GLU A 64 2.37 4.70 -9.00
N ILE A 65 1.32 5.05 -8.25
CA ILE A 65 0.64 4.12 -7.35
C ILE A 65 0.08 2.92 -8.13
N GLU A 66 -0.60 3.16 -9.25
CA GLU A 66 -1.13 2.08 -10.10
C GLU A 66 -0.03 1.14 -10.57
N HIS A 67 1.08 1.69 -11.07
CA HIS A 67 2.23 0.89 -11.51
C HIS A 67 2.79 0.01 -10.38
N LEU A 68 2.94 0.57 -9.18
CA LEU A 68 3.41 -0.17 -8.00
C LEU A 68 2.43 -1.25 -7.55
N LEU A 69 1.12 -1.00 -7.63
CA LEU A 69 0.10 -1.98 -7.26
C LEU A 69 0.05 -3.15 -8.23
N ASP A 70 0.24 -2.92 -9.52
CA ASP A 70 0.31 -3.99 -10.51
C ASP A 70 1.53 -4.88 -10.26
N GLY A 71 2.70 -4.28 -10.01
CA GLY A 71 3.90 -5.05 -9.61
C GLY A 71 3.74 -5.79 -8.28
N LEU A 72 3.03 -5.20 -7.31
CA LEU A 72 2.72 -5.84 -6.02
C LEU A 72 1.81 -7.07 -6.19
N GLU A 73 0.85 -6.99 -7.10
CA GLU A 73 -0.03 -8.11 -7.45
C GLU A 73 0.76 -9.24 -8.11
N ASP A 74 1.64 -8.94 -9.06
CA ASP A 74 2.52 -9.93 -9.69
C ASP A 74 3.40 -10.64 -8.66
N ASP A 75 4.00 -9.88 -7.73
CA ASP A 75 4.86 -10.45 -6.69
C ASP A 75 4.08 -11.28 -5.66
N ARG A 76 2.86 -10.86 -5.31
CA ARG A 76 1.95 -11.65 -4.48
C ARG A 76 1.60 -12.97 -5.16
N ASP A 77 1.25 -12.92 -6.45
CA ASP A 77 0.86 -14.09 -7.23
C ASP A 77 2.03 -15.05 -7.44
N GLU A 78 3.25 -14.53 -7.53
CA GLU A 78 4.48 -15.33 -7.51
C GLU A 78 4.65 -16.07 -6.17
N LEU A 79 4.39 -15.44 -5.02
CA LEU A 79 4.49 -16.12 -3.72
C LEU A 79 3.51 -17.30 -3.57
N PHE A 80 2.37 -17.30 -4.26
CA PHE A 80 1.45 -18.45 -4.27
C PHE A 80 2.00 -19.66 -5.06
N ARG A 81 3.08 -19.49 -5.84
CA ARG A 81 3.66 -20.58 -6.62
C ARG A 81 4.52 -21.47 -5.73
N THR A 82 4.47 -22.78 -6.03
CA THR A 82 5.23 -23.82 -5.32
C THR A 82 6.75 -23.60 -5.40
N VAL A 83 7.23 -22.93 -6.45
CA VAL A 83 8.61 -22.48 -6.58
C VAL A 83 8.55 -20.99 -6.84
N HIS A 84 9.02 -20.20 -5.87
CA HIS A 84 9.10 -18.76 -5.98
C HIS A 84 10.50 -18.26 -5.63
N SER A 85 10.87 -17.12 -6.20
CA SER A 85 12.14 -16.48 -5.86
C SER A 85 12.09 -15.83 -4.48
N SER A 86 13.18 -15.95 -3.71
CA SER A 86 13.36 -15.18 -2.48
C SER A 86 13.28 -13.67 -2.69
N ALA A 87 13.53 -13.21 -3.92
CA ALA A 87 13.44 -11.81 -4.29
C ALA A 87 12.01 -11.23 -4.19
N SER A 88 10.96 -12.04 -4.32
CA SER A 88 9.57 -11.57 -4.22
C SER A 88 9.25 -11.03 -2.82
N HIS A 89 9.81 -11.64 -1.76
CA HIS A 89 9.66 -11.13 -0.40
C HIS A 89 10.25 -9.73 -0.22
N GLN A 90 11.38 -9.46 -0.86
CA GLN A 90 12.05 -8.17 -0.80
C GLN A 90 11.27 -7.13 -1.61
N ARG A 91 10.89 -7.46 -2.85
CA ARG A 91 10.13 -6.54 -3.70
C ARG A 91 8.78 -6.15 -3.09
N ILE A 92 8.04 -7.09 -2.47
CA ILE A 92 6.83 -6.76 -1.72
C ILE A 92 7.12 -5.73 -0.61
N ALA A 93 8.18 -5.93 0.17
CA ALA A 93 8.53 -5.02 1.25
C ALA A 93 8.88 -3.61 0.73
N GLU A 94 9.64 -3.54 -0.36
CA GLU A 94 10.05 -2.30 -1.02
C GLU A 94 8.85 -1.58 -1.63
N THR A 95 7.98 -2.29 -2.33
CA THR A 95 6.75 -1.74 -2.92
C THR A 95 5.81 -1.20 -1.86
N VAL A 96 5.59 -1.93 -0.75
CA VAL A 96 4.80 -1.43 0.38
C VAL A 96 5.43 -0.17 1.00
N ALA A 97 6.75 -0.10 1.11
CA ALA A 97 7.43 1.09 1.60
C ALA A 97 7.30 2.28 0.63
N ALA A 98 7.40 2.06 -0.67
CA ALA A 98 7.18 3.07 -1.71
C ALA A 98 5.75 3.62 -1.66
N LEU A 99 4.76 2.74 -1.52
CA LEU A 99 3.35 3.13 -1.36
C LEU A 99 3.12 3.97 -0.09
N ARG A 100 3.82 3.68 1.01
CA ARG A 100 3.77 4.54 2.22
C ARG A 100 4.33 5.93 1.95
N ALA A 101 5.46 6.01 1.23
CA ALA A 101 6.06 7.29 0.88
C ALA A 101 5.13 8.12 -0.02
N LEU A 102 4.53 7.51 -1.05
CA LEU A 102 3.58 8.17 -1.95
C LEU A 102 2.29 8.59 -1.24
N GLY A 103 1.77 7.76 -0.33
CA GLY A 103 0.63 8.13 0.52
C GLY A 103 0.91 9.40 1.32
N ARG A 104 2.09 9.52 1.92
CA ARG A 104 2.50 10.74 2.66
C ARG A 104 2.66 11.95 1.75
N VAL A 105 3.20 11.76 0.55
CA VAL A 105 3.29 12.84 -0.46
C VAL A 105 1.90 13.35 -0.85
N ALA A 106 0.96 12.45 -1.11
CA ALA A 106 -0.43 12.81 -1.40
C ALA A 106 -1.06 13.62 -0.26
N LEU A 107 -0.85 13.20 0.99
CA LEU A 107 -1.32 13.95 2.16
C LEU A 107 -0.66 15.34 2.30
N GLY A 108 0.61 15.47 1.92
CA GLY A 108 1.31 16.76 1.90
C GLY A 108 0.70 17.73 0.89
N ILE A 109 0.43 17.26 -0.33
CA ILE A 109 -0.24 18.04 -1.39
C ILE A 109 -1.63 18.50 -0.91
N GLN A 110 -2.39 17.62 -0.25
CA GLN A 110 -3.72 17.95 0.29
C GLN A 110 -3.67 19.11 1.29
N VAL A 111 -2.67 19.14 2.18
CA VAL A 111 -2.49 20.24 3.14
C VAL A 111 -2.16 21.54 2.43
N SER A 112 -1.20 21.51 1.50
CA SER A 112 -0.81 22.70 0.74
C SER A 112 -1.95 23.27 -0.09
N ALA A 113 -2.85 22.44 -0.63
CA ALA A 113 -4.03 22.91 -1.34
C ALA A 113 -5.06 23.59 -0.41
N ALA A 114 -5.18 23.14 0.84
CA ALA A 114 -6.09 23.73 1.83
C ALA A 114 -5.60 25.08 2.37
N ASP A 115 -4.29 25.31 2.44
CA ASP A 115 -3.70 26.57 2.92
C ASP A 115 -3.75 27.72 1.89
N VAL A 116 -4.08 27.40 0.62
CA VAL A 116 -4.11 28.36 -0.50
C VAL A 116 -5.54 28.87 -0.79
N HIS A 117 -6.55 28.39 -0.06
CA HIS A 117 -7.96 28.77 -0.17
C HIS A 117 -8.50 29.38 1.13
#